data_AF-A0AAV0WNV9-F1
#
_entry.id   AF-A0AAV0WNV9-F1
#
_cell.length_a   1.000
_cell.length_b   1.000
_cell.length_c   1.000
_cell.angle_alpha   90.00
_cell.angle_beta   90.00
_cell.angle_gamma   90.00
#
_symmetry.space_group_name_H-M   'P 1'
#
loop_
_entity.id
_entity.type
_entity.pdbx_description
1 polymer ?
#
loop_
_entity_poly.entity_id
_entity_poly.type
_entity_poly.pdbx_seq_one_letter_code
_entity_poly.pdbx_strand_id
1 'polypeptide(L)'
;MLFLKKKKLKAIDCSHCKFKCSINFDESYRNEVCNKFWALEYNRQKDFILANVTIKSVKRHVPITNVRKAKESSRVYSFNNNTEHNIQACKQFFLKTLSISHGPVDKAFEGLSTDTGLFMEHDKRGKALSVNKSSDEIIANINSHMAKFPTVKSHFCRSTSKRQYLDPNLSISKMYELYVKECNEAS
;
A
#
# COMPACT_ATOMS: atom_id res chain seq x y z
N MET A 1 -7.54 15.57 -1.45
CA MET A 1 -7.75 14.38 -2.31
C MET A 1 -6.43 14.03 -2.98
N LEU A 2 -5.78 12.93 -2.59
CA LEU A 2 -4.61 12.41 -3.31
C LEU A 2 -5.11 11.79 -4.62
N PHE A 3 -4.73 12.37 -5.76
CA PHE A 3 -4.95 11.77 -7.08
C PHE A 3 -4.16 10.46 -7.16
N LEU A 4 -4.80 9.35 -6.82
CA LEU A 4 -4.24 8.02 -7.07
C LEU A 4 -4.18 7.82 -8.58
N LYS A 5 -2.96 7.81 -9.15
CA LYS A 5 -2.74 7.47 -10.57
C LYS A 5 -3.44 6.13 -10.84
N LYS A 6 -4.40 6.13 -11.77
CA LYS A 6 -5.11 4.92 -12.20
C LYS A 6 -4.09 3.84 -12.57
N LYS A 7 -4.30 2.65 -12.05
CA LYS A 7 -3.42 1.52 -12.34
C LYS A 7 -3.63 1.10 -13.79
N LYS A 8 -2.52 1.06 -14.53
CA LYS A 8 -2.50 0.63 -15.93
C LYS A 8 -2.42 -0.89 -16.00
N LEU A 9 -3.16 -1.47 -16.95
CA LEU A 9 -3.04 -2.88 -17.27
C LEU A 9 -1.60 -3.26 -17.60
N LYS A 10 -1.22 -4.46 -17.19
CA LYS A 10 0.05 -5.05 -17.59
C LYS A 10 -0.17 -5.91 -18.84
N ALA A 11 0.73 -5.77 -19.81
CA ALA A 11 0.74 -6.64 -20.98
C ALA A 11 0.91 -8.11 -20.57
N ILE A 12 0.21 -8.98 -21.29
CA ILE A 12 0.32 -10.42 -21.19
C ILE A 12 -0.10 -11.05 -22.51
N ASP A 13 0.67 -12.02 -22.96
CA ASP A 13 0.27 -12.91 -24.03
C ASP A 13 -0.20 -14.24 -23.43
N CYS A 14 -1.36 -14.70 -23.88
CA CYS A 14 -1.96 -15.99 -23.51
C CYS A 14 -2.43 -16.75 -24.75
N SER A 15 -1.81 -16.50 -25.91
CA SER A 15 -2.00 -17.20 -27.19
C SER A 15 -1.94 -18.72 -27.06
N HIS A 16 -0.93 -19.24 -26.34
CA HIS A 16 -0.74 -20.67 -26.09
C HIS A 16 -1.19 -21.12 -24.69
N CYS A 17 -2.09 -20.37 -24.05
CA CYS A 17 -2.57 -20.70 -22.72
C CYS A 17 -3.59 -21.85 -22.75
N LYS A 18 -3.37 -22.89 -21.92
CA LYS A 18 -4.33 -24.00 -21.71
C LYS A 18 -5.74 -23.53 -21.40
N PHE A 19 -5.88 -22.42 -20.68
CA PHE A 19 -7.16 -21.87 -20.24
C PHE A 19 -7.76 -20.87 -21.23
N LYS A 20 -7.14 -20.68 -22.41
CA LYS A 20 -7.63 -19.80 -23.48
C LYS A 20 -7.99 -18.39 -22.98
N CYS A 21 -7.21 -17.84 -22.05
CA CYS A 21 -7.57 -16.62 -21.33
C CYS A 21 -7.83 -15.43 -22.25
N SER A 22 -7.03 -15.25 -23.31
CA SER A 22 -7.23 -14.15 -24.28
C SER A 22 -8.49 -14.30 -25.13
N ILE A 23 -9.04 -15.51 -25.24
CA ILE A 23 -10.30 -15.79 -25.96
C ILE A 23 -11.48 -15.55 -25.02
N ASN A 24 -11.36 -16.00 -23.76
CA ASN A 24 -12.44 -15.90 -22.78
C ASN A 24 -12.59 -14.48 -22.20
N PHE A 25 -11.50 -13.69 -22.21
CA PHE A 25 -11.45 -12.37 -21.62
C PHE A 25 -10.67 -11.41 -22.54
N ASP A 26 -11.41 -10.52 -23.18
CA ASP A 26 -10.82 -9.50 -24.05
C ASP A 26 -10.15 -8.37 -23.24
N GLU A 27 -9.48 -7.45 -23.94
CA GLU A 27 -8.78 -6.35 -23.29
C GLU A 27 -9.73 -5.31 -22.66
N SER A 28 -10.95 -5.18 -23.19
CA SER A 28 -12.00 -4.33 -22.64
C SER A 28 -12.42 -4.81 -21.25
N TYR A 29 -12.75 -6.10 -21.13
CA TYR A 29 -13.08 -6.75 -19.87
C TYR A 29 -11.95 -6.61 -18.85
N ARG A 30 -10.70 -6.85 -19.27
CA ARG A 30 -9.54 -6.69 -18.38
C ARG A 30 -9.46 -5.28 -17.81
N ASN A 31 -9.66 -4.25 -18.64
CA ASN A 31 -9.66 -2.86 -18.21
C ASN A 31 -10.80 -2.60 -17.22
N GLU A 32 -12.00 -3.07 -17.51
CA GLU A 32 -13.16 -2.92 -16.63
C GLU A 32 -12.92 -3.54 -15.25
N VAL A 33 -12.49 -4.80 -15.21
CA VAL A 33 -12.20 -5.51 -13.95
C VAL A 33 -11.07 -4.83 -13.19
N CYS A 34 -9.99 -4.42 -13.86
CA CYS A 34 -8.90 -3.69 -13.24
C CYS A 34 -9.39 -2.37 -12.60
N ASN A 35 -10.19 -1.60 -13.33
CA ASN A 35 -10.74 -0.33 -12.83
C ASN A 35 -11.67 -0.56 -11.64
N LYS A 36 -12.59 -1.53 -11.73
CA LYS A 36 -13.48 -1.90 -10.61
C LYS A 36 -12.68 -2.33 -9.39
N PHE A 37 -11.69 -3.20 -9.57
CA PHE A 37 -10.83 -3.67 -8.49
C PHE A 37 -10.09 -2.54 -7.78
N TRP A 38 -9.48 -1.61 -8.51
CA TRP A 38 -8.73 -0.50 -7.90
C TRP A 38 -9.61 0.64 -7.38
N ALA A 39 -10.90 0.65 -7.72
CA ALA A 39 -11.89 1.53 -7.10
C ALA A 39 -12.36 1.03 -5.72
N LEU A 40 -12.17 -0.26 -5.43
CA LEU A 40 -12.49 -0.85 -4.13
C LEU A 40 -11.52 -0.39 -3.04
N GLU A 41 -12.02 -0.31 -1.81
CA GLU A 41 -11.18 -0.14 -0.61
C GLU A 41 -10.28 -1.36 -0.37
N TYR A 42 -9.22 -1.19 0.43
CA TYR A 42 -8.19 -2.21 0.66
C TYR A 42 -8.76 -3.58 1.07
N ASN A 43 -9.68 -3.62 2.04
CA ASN A 43 -10.28 -4.89 2.49
C ASN A 43 -11.14 -5.52 1.39
N ARG A 44 -11.91 -4.70 0.66
CA ARG A 44 -12.75 -5.17 -0.45
C ARG A 44 -11.95 -5.71 -1.63
N GLN A 45 -10.73 -5.20 -1.85
CA GLN A 45 -9.79 -5.80 -2.81
C GLN A 45 -9.37 -7.20 -2.37
N LYS A 46 -9.21 -7.45 -1.06
CA LYS A 46 -8.88 -8.79 -0.54
C LYS A 46 -10.06 -9.74 -0.67
N ASP A 47 -11.26 -9.29 -0.31
CA ASP A 47 -12.49 -10.05 -0.51
C ASP A 47 -12.67 -10.44 -1.98
N PHE A 48 -12.41 -9.50 -2.92
CA PHE A 48 -12.45 -9.80 -4.35
C PHE A 48 -11.48 -10.92 -4.74
N ILE A 49 -10.25 -10.88 -4.22
CA ILE A 49 -9.26 -11.93 -4.48
C ILE A 49 -9.74 -13.27 -3.91
N LEU A 50 -10.24 -13.29 -2.67
CA LEU A 50 -10.72 -14.50 -2.01
C LEU A 50 -11.91 -15.13 -2.76
N ALA A 51 -12.81 -14.31 -3.29
CA ALA A 51 -13.95 -14.78 -4.07
C ALA A 51 -13.53 -15.38 -5.44
N ASN A 52 -12.39 -14.97 -5.99
CA ASN A 52 -11.93 -15.36 -7.33
C ASN A 52 -10.70 -16.29 -7.31
N VAL A 53 -10.25 -16.70 -6.12
CA VAL A 53 -9.12 -17.62 -5.95
C VAL A 53 -9.51 -18.71 -4.98
N THR A 54 -9.39 -19.96 -5.40
CA THR A 54 -9.69 -21.13 -4.55
C THR A 54 -8.44 -21.94 -4.29
N ILE A 55 -8.30 -22.46 -3.06
CA ILE A 55 -7.22 -23.39 -2.70
C ILE A 55 -7.73 -24.81 -2.97
N LYS A 56 -6.98 -25.59 -3.73
CA LYS A 56 -7.23 -27.02 -3.97
C LYS A 56 -6.06 -27.84 -3.47
N SER A 57 -6.35 -29.01 -2.88
CA SER A 57 -5.31 -29.98 -2.50
C SER A 57 -4.54 -30.47 -3.73
N VAL A 58 -3.26 -30.75 -3.55
CA VAL A 58 -2.44 -31.31 -4.63
C VAL A 58 -2.81 -32.79 -4.83
N LYS A 59 -3.39 -33.11 -5.98
CA LYS A 59 -3.87 -34.48 -6.30
C LYS A 59 -2.77 -35.51 -6.51
N ARG A 60 -1.52 -35.07 -6.79
CA ARG A 60 -0.38 -35.95 -7.04
C ARG A 60 0.90 -35.27 -6.57
N HIS A 61 1.59 -35.91 -5.62
CA HIS A 61 2.96 -35.54 -5.28
C HIS A 61 3.91 -36.24 -6.26
N VAL A 62 4.75 -35.46 -6.95
CA VAL A 62 5.90 -36.03 -7.66
C VAL A 62 6.95 -36.32 -6.60
N PRO A 63 7.49 -37.55 -6.49
CA PRO A 63 8.58 -37.83 -5.57
C PRO A 63 9.77 -36.98 -5.99
N ILE A 64 10.08 -35.96 -5.18
CA ILE A 64 11.29 -35.16 -5.36
C ILE A 64 12.37 -35.86 -4.56
N THR A 65 13.35 -36.43 -5.25
CA THR A 65 14.58 -36.94 -4.64
C THR A 65 15.37 -35.76 -4.09
N ASN A 66 15.06 -35.40 -2.85
CA ASN A 66 15.72 -34.39 -2.02
C ASN A 66 15.54 -32.91 -2.46
N VAL A 67 15.52 -32.04 -1.44
CA VAL A 67 15.73 -30.57 -1.45
C VAL A 67 14.51 -29.66 -1.11
N ARG A 68 13.23 -30.02 -1.34
CA ARG A 68 12.09 -29.14 -0.91
C ARG A 68 10.87 -29.91 -0.42
N LYS A 69 10.22 -29.40 0.64
CA LYS A 69 8.90 -29.89 1.09
C LYS A 69 7.93 -29.87 -0.08
N ALA A 70 7.20 -30.96 -0.25
CA ALA A 70 6.23 -31.07 -1.33
C ALA A 70 5.10 -30.05 -1.12
N LYS A 71 4.61 -29.46 -2.21
CA LYS A 71 3.54 -28.48 -2.14
C LYS A 71 2.25 -29.19 -1.71
N GLU A 72 1.64 -28.75 -0.62
CA GLU A 72 0.43 -29.36 -0.06
C GLU A 72 -0.85 -28.87 -0.76
N SER A 73 -0.81 -27.63 -1.27
CA SER A 73 -1.97 -27.01 -1.91
C SER A 73 -1.60 -26.19 -3.15
N SER A 74 -2.56 -26.04 -4.07
CA SER A 74 -2.45 -25.19 -5.25
C SER A 74 -3.58 -24.18 -5.30
N ARG A 75 -3.34 -23.04 -5.94
CA ARG A 75 -4.35 -21.99 -6.14
C ARG A 75 -4.89 -22.06 -7.54
N VAL A 76 -6.21 -22.02 -7.65
CA VAL A 76 -6.95 -21.90 -8.90
C VAL A 76 -7.50 -20.49 -8.98
N TYR A 77 -7.21 -19.80 -10.08
CA TYR A 77 -7.61 -18.42 -10.33
C TYR A 77 -8.78 -18.44 -11.31
N SER A 78 -9.83 -17.69 -11.02
CA SER A 78 -11.01 -17.58 -11.87
C SER A 78 -11.44 -16.12 -12.04
N PHE A 79 -12.27 -15.88 -13.04
CA PHE A 79 -13.00 -14.64 -13.23
C PHE A 79 -14.44 -14.96 -13.65
N ASN A 80 -15.33 -13.98 -13.48
CA ASN A 80 -16.71 -14.06 -13.94
C ASN A 80 -16.87 -13.24 -15.21
N ASN A 81 -17.33 -13.84 -16.30
CA ASN A 81 -17.75 -13.11 -17.48
C ASN A 81 -19.27 -12.81 -17.39
N ASN A 82 -19.81 -12.04 -18.32
CA ASN A 82 -21.23 -11.66 -18.36
C ASN A 82 -22.17 -12.87 -18.50
N THR A 83 -21.69 -13.97 -19.06
CA THR A 83 -22.46 -15.19 -19.34
C THR A 83 -22.14 -16.35 -18.40
N GLU A 84 -20.92 -16.43 -17.89
CA GLU A 84 -20.44 -17.56 -17.11
C GLU A 84 -19.65 -17.10 -15.88
N HIS A 85 -19.92 -17.75 -14.75
CA HIS A 85 -19.20 -17.54 -13.50
C HIS A 85 -18.08 -18.56 -13.34
N ASN A 86 -17.01 -18.19 -12.63
CA ASN A 86 -15.88 -19.06 -12.28
C ASN A 86 -15.09 -19.64 -13.46
N ILE A 87 -14.98 -18.92 -14.57
CA ILE A 87 -14.12 -19.32 -15.69
C ILE A 87 -12.65 -19.29 -15.23
N GLN A 88 -11.99 -20.43 -15.29
CA GLN A 88 -10.61 -20.57 -14.83
C GLN A 88 -9.64 -19.80 -15.75
N ALA A 89 -8.75 -19.03 -15.13
CA ALA A 89 -7.67 -18.30 -15.79
C ALA A 89 -6.30 -18.81 -15.32
N CYS A 90 -5.26 -18.57 -16.13
CA CYS A 90 -3.91 -18.83 -15.65
C CYS A 90 -3.51 -17.79 -14.59
N LYS A 91 -2.60 -18.19 -13.69
CA LYS A 91 -2.08 -17.32 -12.62
C LYS A 91 -1.57 -15.98 -13.17
N GLN A 92 -0.79 -16.03 -14.24
CA GLN A 92 -0.19 -14.82 -14.81
C GLN A 92 -1.26 -13.86 -15.35
N PHE A 93 -2.26 -14.39 -16.04
CA PHE A 93 -3.38 -13.61 -16.56
C PHE A 93 -4.12 -12.88 -15.45
N PHE A 94 -4.50 -13.60 -14.38
CA PHE A 94 -5.16 -13.01 -13.22
C PHE A 94 -4.35 -11.85 -12.60
N LEU A 95 -3.08 -12.09 -12.31
CA LEU A 95 -2.21 -11.08 -11.68
C LEU A 95 -1.98 -9.85 -12.58
N LYS A 96 -1.83 -10.07 -13.89
CA LYS A 96 -1.59 -8.99 -14.87
C LYS A 96 -2.85 -8.19 -15.16
N THR A 97 -4.02 -8.82 -15.18
CA THR A 97 -5.33 -8.16 -15.28
C THR A 97 -5.59 -7.27 -14.08
N LEU A 98 -5.37 -7.76 -12.85
CA LEU A 98 -5.50 -6.93 -11.64
C LEU A 98 -4.32 -5.98 -11.40
N SER A 99 -3.26 -6.06 -12.21
CA SER A 99 -2.02 -5.28 -12.07
C SER A 99 -1.30 -5.44 -10.72
N ILE A 100 -1.50 -6.57 -10.04
CA ILE A 100 -0.90 -6.91 -8.74
C ILE A 100 0.32 -7.84 -8.91
N SER A 101 1.05 -8.06 -7.82
CA SER A 101 2.03 -9.14 -7.68
C SER A 101 1.39 -10.33 -6.93
N HIS A 102 2.17 -11.37 -6.62
CA HIS A 102 1.68 -12.50 -5.84
C HIS A 102 1.34 -12.15 -4.38
N GLY A 103 2.10 -11.25 -3.76
CA GLY A 103 2.00 -10.93 -2.33
C GLY A 103 0.60 -10.49 -1.88
N PRO A 104 -0.13 -9.63 -2.63
CA PRO A 104 -1.51 -9.31 -2.30
C PRO A 104 -2.46 -10.51 -2.19
N VAL A 105 -2.20 -11.57 -2.96
CA VAL A 105 -2.97 -12.83 -2.89
C VAL A 105 -2.61 -13.60 -1.62
N ASP A 106 -1.32 -13.72 -1.30
CA ASP A 106 -0.88 -14.35 -0.04
C ASP A 106 -1.53 -13.66 1.16
N LYS A 107 -1.43 -12.33 1.20
CA LYS A 107 -2.02 -11.52 2.27
C LYS A 107 -3.53 -11.67 2.38
N ALA A 108 -4.25 -11.86 1.26
CA ALA A 108 -5.69 -12.09 1.31
C ALA A 108 -6.02 -13.38 2.06
N PHE A 109 -5.28 -14.46 1.81
CA PHE A 109 -5.46 -15.73 2.50
C PHE A 109 -4.91 -15.74 3.93
N GLU A 110 -3.84 -14.99 4.22
CA GLU A 110 -3.32 -14.85 5.59
C GLU A 110 -4.34 -14.19 6.53
N GLY A 111 -5.09 -13.20 6.04
CA GLY A 111 -6.14 -12.52 6.81
C GLY A 111 -7.56 -13.06 6.61
N LEU A 112 -7.70 -14.24 5.99
CA LEU A 112 -8.99 -14.89 5.79
C LEU A 112 -9.51 -15.44 7.12
N SER A 113 -10.73 -15.07 7.49
CA SER A 113 -11.44 -15.69 8.61
C SER A 113 -12.14 -16.97 8.18
N THR A 114 -11.92 -18.06 8.93
CA THR A 114 -12.58 -19.34 8.69
C THR A 114 -14.09 -19.26 8.90
N ASP A 115 -14.55 -18.40 9.82
CA ASP A 115 -15.96 -18.33 10.20
C ASP A 115 -16.80 -17.54 9.19
N THR A 116 -16.24 -16.45 8.65
CA THR A 116 -16.97 -15.55 7.75
C THR A 116 -16.61 -15.73 6.28
N GLY A 117 -15.47 -16.36 5.98
CA GLY A 117 -14.94 -16.44 4.61
C GLY A 117 -14.48 -15.09 4.05
N LEU A 118 -14.36 -14.07 4.89
CA LEU A 118 -13.99 -12.70 4.52
C LEU A 118 -12.62 -12.31 5.06
N PHE A 119 -12.03 -11.27 4.47
CA PHE A 119 -10.79 -10.69 4.98
C PHE A 119 -11.06 -9.81 6.20
N MET A 120 -10.57 -10.23 7.37
CA MET A 120 -10.83 -9.56 8.66
C MET A 120 -9.66 -8.71 9.16
N GLU A 121 -8.49 -8.77 8.53
CA GLU A 121 -7.40 -7.88 8.89
C GLU A 121 -7.64 -6.44 8.38
N HIS A 122 -6.85 -5.49 8.89
CA HIS A 122 -6.90 -4.09 8.49
C HIS A 122 -5.58 -3.66 7.84
N ASP A 123 -5.66 -2.69 6.94
CA ASP A 123 -4.45 -2.02 6.45
C ASP A 123 -3.73 -1.32 7.61
N LYS A 124 -2.49 -1.75 7.89
CA LYS A 124 -1.62 -1.21 8.95
C LYS A 124 -0.63 -0.16 8.43
N ARG A 125 -0.62 0.13 7.13
CA ARG A 125 0.29 1.13 6.53
C ARG A 125 0.05 2.52 7.12
N GLY A 126 1.12 3.20 7.50
CA GLY A 126 1.07 4.55 8.06
C GLY A 126 0.40 4.68 9.43
N LYS A 127 -0.02 3.57 10.06
CA LYS A 127 -0.67 3.57 11.39
C LYS A 127 0.29 3.35 12.54
N ALA A 128 1.43 2.69 12.27
CA ALA A 128 2.47 2.55 13.27
C ALA A 128 3.13 3.92 13.52
N LEU A 129 3.34 4.26 14.79
CA LEU A 129 4.18 5.39 15.16
C LEU A 129 5.57 5.16 14.59
N SER A 130 6.12 6.19 13.95
CA SER A 130 7.52 6.14 13.52
C SER A 130 8.41 6.06 14.76
N VAL A 131 9.30 5.08 14.82
CA VAL A 131 10.31 4.96 15.89
C VAL A 131 11.23 6.19 15.89
N ASN A 132 11.38 6.84 14.74
CA ASN A 132 12.15 8.07 14.57
C ASN A 132 11.33 9.33 14.91
N LYS A 133 10.08 9.21 15.37
CA LYS A 133 9.29 10.37 15.79
C LYS A 133 9.82 10.84 17.14
N SER A 134 10.29 12.09 17.21
CA SER A 134 10.63 12.74 18.48
C SER A 134 9.42 12.75 19.41
N SER A 135 9.64 12.59 20.72
CA SER A 135 8.56 12.63 21.70
C SER A 135 7.86 13.99 21.68
N ASP A 136 6.59 14.01 22.05
CA ASP A 136 5.81 15.25 22.08
C ASP A 136 6.42 16.27 23.08
N GLU A 137 7.09 15.79 24.12
CA GLU A 137 7.87 16.60 25.07
C GLU A 137 9.08 17.28 24.42
N ILE A 138 9.91 16.53 23.66
CA ILE A 138 11.05 17.12 22.94
C ILE A 138 10.56 18.17 21.94
N ILE A 139 9.47 17.89 21.24
CA ILE A 139 8.86 18.82 20.30
C ILE A 139 8.38 20.08 21.04
N ALA A 140 7.74 19.93 22.20
CA ALA A 140 7.31 21.06 23.02
C ALA A 140 8.49 21.91 23.51
N ASN A 141 9.58 21.28 23.95
CA ASN A 141 10.79 21.97 24.40
C ASN A 141 11.44 22.78 23.26
N ILE A 142 11.56 22.18 22.07
CA ILE A 142 12.07 22.88 20.89
C ILE A 142 11.17 24.07 20.53
N ASN A 143 9.85 23.88 20.49
CA ASN A 143 8.90 24.96 20.18
C ASN A 143 8.96 26.09 21.22
N SER A 144 9.08 25.76 22.51
CA SER A 144 9.24 26.72 23.59
C SER A 144 10.51 27.54 23.43
N HIS A 145 11.64 26.89 23.12
CA HIS A 145 12.89 27.58 22.84
C HIS A 145 12.80 28.48 21.60
N MET A 146 12.21 27.99 20.50
CA MET A 146 11.99 28.79 19.29
C MET A 146 11.12 30.02 19.53
N ALA A 147 10.15 29.94 20.45
CA ALA A 147 9.26 31.06 20.79
C ALA A 147 9.95 32.19 21.59
N LYS A 148 11.15 31.94 22.15
CA LYS A 148 11.91 32.98 22.87
C LYS A 148 12.53 34.03 21.95
N PHE A 149 12.69 33.71 20.67
CA PHE A 149 13.31 34.63 19.72
C PHE A 149 12.27 35.64 19.19
N PRO A 150 12.55 36.95 19.26
CA PRO A 150 11.63 37.96 18.76
C PRO A 150 11.50 37.85 17.25
N THR A 151 10.27 38.00 16.76
CA THR A 151 9.97 38.02 15.33
C THR A 151 9.55 39.41 14.88
N VAL A 152 10.04 39.83 13.71
CA VAL A 152 9.78 41.13 13.11
C VAL A 152 8.88 40.96 11.89
N LYS A 153 7.95 41.90 11.68
CA LYS A 153 7.19 41.96 10.43
C LYS A 153 8.09 42.54 9.34
N SER A 154 8.11 41.94 8.15
CA SER A 154 8.90 42.50 7.05
C SER A 154 8.44 43.93 6.75
N HIS A 155 9.39 44.86 6.78
CA HIS A 155 9.19 46.28 6.49
C HIS A 155 8.71 46.53 5.04
N PHE A 156 8.87 45.53 4.15
CA PHE A 156 8.51 45.57 2.74
C PHE A 156 7.40 44.57 2.38
N CYS A 157 6.74 43.94 3.36
CA CYS A 157 5.68 42.97 3.07
C CYS A 157 4.45 43.66 2.50
N ARG A 158 3.91 43.15 1.38
CA ARG A 158 2.57 43.47 0.90
C ARG A 158 1.56 43.22 2.02
N SER A 159 0.56 44.09 2.18
CA SER A 159 -0.42 44.10 3.28
C SER A 159 -1.16 42.77 3.53
N THR A 160 -1.11 41.84 2.58
CA THR A 160 -1.77 40.54 2.62
C THR A 160 -0.97 39.43 3.32
N SER A 161 0.31 39.64 3.63
CA SER A 161 1.17 38.60 4.23
C SER A 161 1.18 38.65 5.76
N LYS A 162 0.89 37.51 6.41
CA LYS A 162 1.05 37.30 7.86
C LYS A 162 2.43 36.77 8.27
N ARG A 163 3.40 36.69 7.34
CA ARG A 163 4.73 36.13 7.62
C ARG A 163 5.52 37.03 8.58
N GLN A 164 6.12 36.41 9.59
CA GLN A 164 7.07 37.03 10.50
C GLN A 164 8.47 36.48 10.22
N TYR A 165 9.48 37.30 10.49
CA TYR A 165 10.88 37.02 10.17
C TYR A 165 11.70 37.07 11.46
N LEU A 166 12.70 36.20 11.57
CA LEU A 166 13.68 36.29 12.64
C LEU A 166 14.72 37.37 12.31
N ASP A 167 15.51 37.77 13.31
CA ASP A 167 16.62 38.71 13.10
C ASP A 167 17.58 38.20 12.01
N PRO A 168 18.04 39.05 11.07
CA PRO A 168 18.96 38.64 10.01
C PRO A 168 20.27 38.01 10.50
N ASN A 169 20.72 38.36 11.71
CA ASN A 169 21.92 37.81 12.33
C ASN A 169 21.66 36.51 13.11
N LEU A 170 20.38 36.13 13.28
CA LEU A 170 20.01 34.89 13.96
C LEU A 170 19.95 33.74 12.96
N SER A 171 20.99 32.92 12.95
CA SER A 171 21.03 31.71 12.15
C SER A 171 20.45 30.50 12.89
N ILE A 172 20.02 29.49 12.14
CA ILE A 172 19.57 28.20 12.71
C ILE A 172 20.66 27.57 13.57
N SER A 173 21.92 27.64 13.14
CA SER A 173 23.07 27.15 13.92
C SER A 173 23.18 27.87 15.26
N LYS A 174 22.96 29.19 15.29
CA LYS A 174 23.01 29.97 16.52
C LYS A 174 21.87 29.62 17.47
N MET A 175 20.66 29.44 16.93
CA MET A 175 19.52 28.98 17.74
C MET A 175 19.79 27.61 18.36
N TYR A 176 20.38 26.68 17.59
CA TYR A 176 20.74 25.37 18.12
C TYR A 176 21.81 25.44 19.22
N GLU A 177 22.87 26.24 19.05
CA GLU A 177 23.88 26.46 20.10
C GLU A 177 23.26 26.98 21.40
N LEU A 178 22.30 27.91 21.29
CA LEU A 178 21.60 28.47 22.45
C LEU A 178 20.69 27.43 23.11
N TYR A 179 20.02 26.59 22.32
CA TYR A 179 19.21 25.48 22.83
C TYR A 179 20.06 24.47 23.61
N VAL A 180 21.21 24.07 23.07
CA VAL A 180 22.13 23.13 23.74
C VAL A 180 22.62 23.71 25.07
N LYS A 181 22.97 25.00 25.11
CA LYS A 181 23.34 25.67 26.35
C LYS A 181 22.22 25.64 27.39
N GLU A 182 21.01 26.01 26.98
CA GLU A 182 19.83 25.98 27.85
C GLU A 182 19.57 24.58 28.43
N CYS A 183 19.67 23.53 27.61
CA CYS A 183 19.50 22.15 28.08
C CYS A 183 20.59 21.73 29.08
N ASN A 184 21.83 22.16 28.88
CA ASN A 184 22.94 21.85 29.79
C ASN A 184 22.85 22.61 31.12
N GLU A 185 22.26 23.80 31.13
CA GLU A 185 22.05 24.61 32.35
C GLU A 185 20.83 24.16 33.17
N ALA A 186 19.87 23.48 32.53
CA ALA A 186 18.66 22.94 33.16
C ALA A 186 18.79 21.48 33.66
N SER A 187 19.93 20.83 33.41
CA SER A 187 20.26 19.45 33.85
C SER A 187 21.04 19.47 35.18
#